data_AF-A0A9X2F8J0-F1
#
_entry.id   AF-A0A9X2F8J0-F1
#
_cell.length_a   1.000
_cell.length_b   1.000
_cell.length_c   1.000
_cell.angle_alpha   90.00
_cell.angle_beta   90.00
_cell.angle_gamma   90.00
#
_symmetry.space_group_name_H-M   'P 1'
#
loop_
_entity.id
_entity.type
_entity.pdbx_description
1 polymer ?
#
loop_
_entity_poly.entity_id
_entity_poly.type
_entity_poly.pdbx_seq_one_letter_code
_entity_poly.pdbx_strand_id
1 'polypeptide(L)' 'MIRTIVTPDNQEVSIHVPKNYIGKKIEIIAFVVDETIEESAITDIPVTHVASEKVLAKDWLIAEEEKAWESL' A
#
# COMPACT_ATOMS: atom_id res chain seq x y z
N MET A 1 -28.66 -0.16 2.45
CA MET A 1 -27.25 0.30 2.49
C MET A 1 -27.17 1.53 1.61
N ILE A 2 -26.70 2.66 2.14
CA ILE A 2 -26.53 3.90 1.35
C ILE A 2 -25.05 3.98 0.99
N ARG A 3 -24.72 4.01 -0.30
CA ARG A 3 -23.36 4.25 -0.80
C ARG A 3 -23.36 5.60 -1.48
N THR A 4 -22.50 6.50 -1.01
CA THR A 4 -22.30 7.82 -1.60
C THR A 4 -20.89 7.89 -2.13
N ILE A 5 -20.73 8.25 -3.40
CA ILE A 5 -19.45 8.56 -4.01
C ILE A 5 -19.47 10.07 -4.26
N VAL A 6 -18.55 10.79 -3.62
CA VAL A 6 -18.42 12.24 -3.75
C VAL A 6 -16.97 12.57 -3.99
N THR A 7 -16.72 13.44 -4.95
CA THR A 7 -15.42 14.08 -5.15
C THR A 7 -15.51 15.44 -4.48
N PRO A 8 -14.87 15.65 -3.32
CA PRO A 8 -15.00 16.90 -2.59
C PRO A 8 -14.13 17.99 -3.23
N ASP A 9 -14.71 19.17 -3.43
CA ASP A 9 -13.97 20.36 -3.91
C ASP A 9 -13.16 21.04 -2.79
N ASN A 10 -13.45 20.70 -1.53
CA ASN A 10 -12.83 21.22 -0.32
C ASN A 10 -12.44 20.08 0.63
N GLN A 11 -11.80 20.41 1.75
CA GLN A 11 -11.39 19.42 2.76
C GLN A 11 -12.56 18.83 3.57
N GLU A 12 -13.76 19.40 3.46
CA GLU A 12 -14.93 19.00 4.25
C GLU A 12 -15.98 18.30 3.38
N VAL A 13 -16.50 17.17 3.88
CA VAL A 13 -17.61 16.43 3.28
C VAL A 13 -18.78 16.37 4.26
N SER A 14 -19.92 16.92 3.87
CA SER A 14 -21.17 16.83 4.64
C SER A 14 -22.16 15.88 3.95
N ILE A 15 -22.75 14.96 4.72
CA ILE A 15 -23.71 13.98 4.19
C ILE A 15 -25.04 14.15 4.93
N HIS A 16 -26.14 14.31 4.19
CA HIS A 16 -27.48 14.37 4.77
C HIS A 16 -28.00 12.97 5.06
N VAL A 17 -28.37 12.73 6.32
CA VAL A 17 -28.94 11.46 6.75
C VAL A 17 -30.45 11.45 6.51
N PRO A 18 -31.03 10.43 5.85
CA PRO A 18 -32.47 10.39 5.61
C PRO A 18 -33.27 10.23 6.91
N LYS A 19 -34.48 10.80 6.95
CA LYS A 19 -35.30 10.91 8.18
C LYS A 19 -35.57 9.57 8.88
N ASN A 20 -35.65 8.48 8.13
CA ASN A 20 -35.90 7.13 8.65
C ASN A 20 -34.69 6.51 9.40
N TYR A 21 -33.51 7.13 9.35
CA TYR A 21 -32.31 6.71 10.07
C TYR A 21 -32.05 7.51 11.35
N ILE A 22 -32.84 8.55 11.61
CA ILE A 22 -32.73 9.38 12.83
C ILE A 22 -33.02 8.50 14.07
N GLY A 23 -32.10 8.52 15.05
CA GLY A 23 -32.21 7.74 16.28
C GLY A 23 -31.72 6.29 16.19
N LYS A 24 -31.18 5.87 15.03
CA LYS A 24 -30.54 4.56 14.84
C LYS A 24 -29.02 4.71 14.85
N LYS A 25 -28.29 3.64 15.20
CA LYS A 25 -26.82 3.59 15.07
C LYS A 25 -26.46 3.56 13.58
N ILE A 26 -25.58 4.46 13.16
CA ILE A 26 -25.08 4.56 11.79
C ILE A 26 -23.58 4.32 11.81
N GLU A 27 -23.11 3.42 10.96
CA GLU A 27 -21.69 3.19 10.72
C GLU A 27 -21.31 3.84 9.39
N ILE A 28 -20.23 4.64 9.40
CA ILE A 28 -19.74 5.37 8.23
C ILE A 28 -18.32 4.92 7.98
N ILE A 29 -18.06 4.40 6.78
CA ILE A 29 -16.74 4.00 6.31
C ILE A 29 -16.44 4.83 5.08
N ALA A 30 -15.37 5.62 5.13
CA ALA A 30 -14.91 6.46 4.03
C ALA A 30 -13.50 6.01 3.61
N PHE A 31 -13.30 5.87 2.31
CA PHE A 31 -12.01 5.56 1.69
C PHE A 31 -11.94 6.27 0.35
N VAL A 32 -10.73 6.60 -0.08
CA VAL A 32 -10.49 7.20 -1.39
C VAL A 32 -10.69 6.11 -2.45
N VAL A 33 -11.45 6.43 -3.50
CA VAL A 33 -11.74 5.46 -4.58
C VAL A 33 -10.57 5.32 -5.53
N ASP A 34 -9.90 6.45 -5.83
CA ASP A 34 -8.70 6.49 -6.64
C ASP A 34 -7.52 6.85 -5.74
N GLU A 35 -6.57 5.93 -5.60
CA GLU A 35 -5.37 6.12 -4.81
C GLU A 35 -4.56 7.30 -5.41
N THR A 36 -4.58 8.46 -4.75
CA THR A 36 -3.60 9.50 -5.04
C THR A 36 -2.28 8.99 -4.48
N ILE A 37 -1.48 8.38 -5.35
CA ILE A 37 -0.07 8.13 -5.08
C ILE A 37 0.51 9.51 -4.76
N GLU A 38 0.85 9.76 -3.49
CA GLU A 38 1.72 10.88 -3.19
C GLU A 38 3.00 10.64 -3.97
N GLU A 39 3.28 11.51 -4.95
CA GLU A 39 4.44 11.42 -5.85
C GLU A 39 5.78 11.47 -5.10
N SER A 40 5.75 11.61 -3.76
CA SER A 40 6.88 11.79 -2.87
C SER A 40 7.39 10.53 -2.16
N ALA A 41 7.29 9.33 -2.76
CA ALA A 41 7.91 8.13 -2.16
C ALA A 41 8.31 7.01 -3.13
N ILE A 42 8.57 7.29 -4.41
CA ILE A 42 9.17 6.29 -5.31
C ILE A 42 10.57 6.74 -5.75
N THR A 43 11.46 6.92 -4.77
CA THR A 43 12.89 7.17 -5.03
C THR A 43 13.70 5.87 -5.17
N ASP A 44 13.07 4.71 -4.99
CA ASP A 44 13.70 3.42 -5.22
C ASP A 44 13.43 2.97 -6.65
N ILE A 45 14.34 3.35 -7.55
CA ILE A 45 14.39 2.82 -8.90
C ILE A 45 14.67 1.31 -8.75
N PRO A 46 13.79 0.40 -9.20
CA PRO A 46 14.03 -1.02 -9.07
C PRO A 46 15.24 -1.40 -9.94
N VAL A 47 16.39 -1.63 -9.31
CA VAL A 47 17.59 -2.10 -10.00
C VAL A 47 17.44 -3.59 -10.26
N THR A 48 17.03 -3.93 -11.48
CA THR A 48 17.00 -5.31 -11.95
C THR A 48 18.43 -5.80 -12.14
N HIS A 49 18.94 -6.58 -11.19
CA HIS A 49 20.19 -7.29 -11.35
C HIS A 49 19.93 -8.52 -12.22
N VAL A 50 20.42 -8.51 -13.45
CA VAL A 50 20.36 -9.70 -14.32
C VAL A 50 21.36 -10.72 -13.81
N ALA A 51 20.86 -11.79 -13.17
CA ALA A 51 21.68 -12.92 -12.79
C ALA A 51 22.03 -13.72 -14.06
N SER A 52 23.32 -13.72 -14.43
CA SER A 52 23.80 -14.62 -15.49
C SER A 52 23.82 -16.08 -14.99
N GLU A 53 23.72 -17.04 -15.91
CA GLU A 53 23.76 -18.48 -15.61
C GLU A 53 24.97 -18.87 -14.74
N LYS A 54 26.12 -18.21 -14.94
CA LYS A 54 27.33 -18.41 -14.13
C LYS A 54 27.17 -18.00 -12.66
N VAL A 55 26.36 -16.99 -12.38
CA VAL A 55 26.09 -16.51 -11.01
C VAL A 55 25.13 -17.46 -10.30
N LEU A 56 24.14 -18.00 -11.03
CA LEU A 56 23.20 -18.99 -10.50
C LEU A 56 23.84 -20.37 -10.25
N ALA A 57 24.86 -20.71 -11.05
CA ALA A 57 25.62 -21.94 -10.91
C ALA A 57 26.71 -21.87 -9.82
N LYS A 58 26.87 -20.73 -9.12
CA LYS A 58 27.81 -20.62 -8.02
C LYS A 58 27.26 -21.38 -6.81
N ASP A 59 28.06 -22.26 -6.22
CA ASP A 59 27.70 -22.95 -4.99
C ASP A 59 27.52 -21.94 -3.85
N TRP A 60 26.29 -21.83 -3.36
CA TRP A 60 25.87 -20.95 -2.25
C TRP A 60 26.16 -21.54 -0.86
N LEU A 61 27.00 -22.57 -0.80
CA LEU A 61 27.36 -23.26 0.44
C LEU A 61 28.84 -22.99 0.77
N ILE A 62 29.22 -21.71 0.83
CA ILE A 62 30.57 -21.28 1.18
C ILE A 62 30.65 -20.88 2.66
N ALA A 63 31.75 -21.25 3.33
CA ALA A 63 31.98 -20.96 4.74
C ALA A 63 31.99 -19.45 5.07
N GLU A 64 32.25 -18.61 4.07
CA GLU A 64 32.20 -17.15 4.18
C GLU A 64 30.76 -16.63 4.32
N GLU A 65 29.81 -17.25 3.62
CA GLU A 65 28.38 -16.91 3.75
C GLU A 65 27.82 -17.43 5.06
N GLU A 66 28.18 -18.65 5.49
CA GLU A 66 27.78 -19.20 6.80
C GLU A 66 28.18 -18.26 7.96
N LYS A 67 29.39 -17.70 7.91
CA LYS A 67 29.86 -16.70 8.87
C LYS A 67 29.12 -15.37 8.77
N ALA A 68 28.65 -14.98 7.59
CA ALA A 68 27.83 -13.79 7.40
C ALA A 68 26.42 -13.98 8.02
N TRP A 69 25.86 -15.19 7.93
CA TRP A 69 24.59 -15.55 8.58
C TRP A 69 24.65 -15.53 10.10
N GLU A 70 25.80 -15.85 10.71
CA GLU A 70 25.99 -15.76 12.17
C GLU A 70 25.91 -14.31 12.72
N SER A 71 26.05 -13.31 11.85
CA SER A 71 26.13 -11.89 12.23
C SER A 71 24.82 -11.09 12.06
N LEU A 72 23.75 -11.75 11.62
CA LEU A 72 22.39 -11.20 11.45
C LEU A 72 21.49 -11.55 12.64
#